data_AF-A0A263BUH1-F1
#
_entry.id   AF-A0A263BUH1-F1
#
_cell.length_a   1.000
_cell.length_b   1.000
_cell.length_c   1.000
_cell.angle_alpha   90.00
_cell.angle_beta   90.00
_cell.angle_gamma   90.00
#
_symmetry.space_group_name_H-M   'P 1'
#
loop_
_entity.id
_entity.type
_entity.pdbx_description
1 polymer ?
#
loop_
_entity_poly.entity_id
_entity_poly.type
_entity_poly.pdbx_seq_one_letter_code
_entity_poly.pdbx_strand_id
1 'polypeptide(L)'
;MGIKMKNWNKWKLSFFTILIMNIALLVTIVSFIVATPNTIENSPNNIQTEEVHFNVTTTKQQLNSLIRQYLTKNRKEEKISYAVVLADDITMVGTITAFGKKVSLLMSFEPKVKQNGDLVLEVKAIRLGKLRLPDRTVLKYIKDHYNIPNWVIVQPDKKAVYVSLNSLQLKNNIQLKASTFNLEEDDISFDVGITP
;
A
#
# COMPACT_ATOMS: atom_id res chain seq x y z
N MET A 1 94.03 -30.11 -30.88
CA MET A 1 93.27 -30.50 -32.08
C MET A 1 91.79 -30.38 -31.76
N GLY A 2 91.05 -29.57 -32.52
CA GLY A 2 89.83 -28.85 -32.12
C GLY A 2 88.56 -29.66 -31.81
N ILE A 3 87.77 -29.09 -30.90
CA ILE A 3 86.42 -29.51 -30.53
C ILE A 3 85.48 -29.20 -31.71
N LYS A 4 84.98 -30.24 -32.40
CA LYS A 4 83.97 -30.10 -33.46
C LYS A 4 82.64 -29.66 -32.85
N MET A 5 82.26 -28.39 -33.05
CA MET A 5 80.92 -27.92 -32.74
C MET A 5 79.93 -28.41 -33.79
N LYS A 6 78.93 -29.15 -33.32
CA LYS A 6 77.79 -29.71 -34.06
C LYS A 6 77.00 -28.60 -34.76
N ASN A 7 76.91 -28.69 -36.07
CA ASN A 7 76.26 -27.73 -36.97
C ASN A 7 74.75 -27.80 -36.77
N TRP A 8 74.22 -27.14 -35.74
CA TRP A 8 72.78 -27.05 -35.53
C TRP A 8 72.17 -26.26 -36.69
N ASN A 9 71.13 -26.80 -37.34
CA ASN A 9 70.38 -26.07 -38.37
C ASN A 9 69.78 -24.80 -37.75
N LYS A 10 70.51 -23.69 -37.85
CA LYS A 10 70.19 -22.41 -37.21
C LYS A 10 68.77 -21.94 -37.56
N TRP A 11 68.31 -22.24 -38.78
CA TRP A 11 66.94 -21.95 -39.23
C TRP A 11 65.86 -22.75 -38.48
N LYS A 12 66.09 -24.04 -38.22
CA LYS A 12 65.16 -24.87 -37.44
C LYS A 12 65.11 -24.39 -35.99
N LEU A 13 66.25 -23.99 -35.43
CA LEU A 13 66.32 -23.45 -34.06
C LEU A 13 65.59 -22.11 -33.95
N SER A 14 65.79 -21.19 -34.90
CA SER A 14 65.08 -19.91 -34.95
C SER A 14 63.56 -20.08 -35.02
N PHE A 15 63.06 -21.06 -35.78
CA PHE A 15 61.62 -21.35 -35.86
C PHE A 15 61.05 -21.79 -34.50
N PHE A 16 61.72 -22.72 -33.81
CA PHE A 16 61.27 -23.17 -32.48
C PHE A 16 61.36 -22.06 -31.43
N THR A 17 62.39 -21.19 -31.48
CA THR A 17 62.49 -20.05 -30.57
C THR A 17 61.34 -19.06 -30.75
N ILE A 18 60.99 -18.73 -31.99
CA ILE A 18 59.87 -17.81 -32.29
C ILE A 18 58.53 -18.44 -31.89
N LEU A 19 58.36 -19.75 -32.11
CA LEU A 19 57.15 -20.48 -31.75
C LEU A 19 56.91 -20.47 -30.23
N ILE A 20 57.93 -20.77 -29.43
CA ILE A 20 57.85 -20.76 -27.96
C ILE A 20 57.51 -19.36 -27.45
N MET A 21 58.11 -18.32 -28.04
CA MET A 21 57.86 -16.94 -27.63
C MET A 21 56.42 -16.50 -27.92
N ASN A 22 55.84 -16.91 -29.06
CA ASN A 22 54.43 -16.64 -29.37
C ASN A 22 53.49 -17.38 -28.42
N ILE A 23 53.78 -18.65 -28.09
CA ILE A 23 52.97 -19.42 -27.14
C ILE A 23 53.02 -18.78 -25.75
N ALA A 24 54.20 -18.35 -25.29
CA ALA A 24 54.35 -17.67 -24.02
C ALA A 24 53.54 -16.36 -23.96
N LEU A 25 53.56 -15.57 -25.03
CA LEU A 25 52.75 -14.35 -25.15
C LEU A 25 51.24 -14.63 -25.11
N LEU A 26 50.80 -15.70 -25.76
CA LEU A 26 49.39 -16.09 -25.78
C LEU A 26 48.92 -16.53 -24.38
N VAL A 27 49.74 -17.33 -23.68
CA VAL A 27 49.45 -17.78 -22.32
C VAL A 27 49.40 -16.62 -21.33
N THR A 28 50.30 -15.63 -21.44
CA THR A 28 50.26 -14.47 -20.54
C THR A 28 49.03 -13.61 -20.75
N ILE A 29 48.61 -13.39 -22.00
CA ILE A 29 47.38 -12.66 -22.32
C ILE A 29 46.14 -13.39 -21.77
N VAL A 30 46.06 -14.71 -21.97
CA VAL A 30 44.93 -15.53 -21.47
C VAL A 30 44.91 -15.55 -19.95
N SER A 31 46.05 -15.74 -19.28
CA SER A 31 46.12 -15.67 -17.81
C SER A 31 45.69 -14.30 -17.28
N PHE A 32 46.02 -13.21 -17.97
CA PHE A 32 45.59 -11.87 -17.54
C PHE A 32 44.08 -11.67 -17.67
N ILE A 33 43.46 -12.21 -18.74
CA ILE A 33 42.00 -12.16 -18.94
C ILE A 33 41.24 -13.03 -17.92
N VAL A 34 41.80 -14.19 -17.54
CA VAL A 34 41.15 -15.08 -16.56
C VAL A 34 41.39 -14.61 -15.11
N ALA A 35 42.53 -13.95 -14.83
CA ALA A 35 42.87 -13.46 -13.49
C ALA A 35 42.24 -12.11 -13.14
N THR A 36 41.66 -11.37 -14.10
CA THR A 36 40.79 -10.23 -13.77
C THR A 36 39.51 -10.77 -13.15
N PRO A 37 39.21 -10.49 -11.87
CA PRO A 37 37.93 -10.86 -11.32
C PRO A 37 36.85 -10.14 -12.13
N ASN A 38 35.92 -10.92 -12.66
CA ASN A 38 34.71 -10.41 -13.26
C ASN A 38 33.85 -9.84 -12.12
N THR A 39 34.20 -8.69 -11.56
CA THR A 39 33.27 -7.89 -10.76
C THR A 39 32.31 -7.21 -11.72
N ILE A 40 31.52 -8.05 -12.39
CA ILE A 40 30.16 -7.69 -12.79
C ILE A 40 29.26 -8.19 -11.65
N GLU A 41 29.56 -7.74 -10.43
CA GLU A 41 28.47 -7.46 -9.50
C GLU A 41 27.83 -6.19 -10.01
N ASN A 42 26.87 -6.39 -10.90
CA ASN A 42 25.68 -5.59 -11.06
C ASN A 42 24.85 -6.39 -12.06
N SER A 43 24.15 -7.41 -11.53
CA SER A 43 22.77 -7.59 -11.98
C SER A 43 22.18 -6.19 -12.06
N PRO A 44 21.45 -5.79 -13.12
CA PRO A 44 20.56 -4.66 -12.93
C PRO A 44 19.76 -5.07 -11.70
N ASN A 45 19.97 -4.35 -10.60
CA ASN A 45 19.04 -4.41 -9.51
C ASN A 45 17.75 -4.07 -10.24
N ASN A 46 16.90 -5.07 -10.42
CA ASN A 46 15.53 -4.82 -10.75
C ASN A 46 15.17 -3.92 -9.59
N ILE A 47 15.12 -2.61 -9.82
CA ILE A 47 14.45 -1.69 -8.93
C ILE A 47 12.99 -2.08 -9.12
N GLN A 48 12.63 -3.28 -8.62
CA GLN A 48 11.37 -3.52 -7.96
C GLN A 48 11.32 -2.31 -7.05
N THR A 49 10.50 -1.37 -7.45
CA THR A 49 10.37 -0.16 -6.71
C THR A 49 9.80 -0.64 -5.39
N GLU A 50 10.68 -0.77 -4.39
CA GLU A 50 10.32 -1.38 -3.12
C GLU A 50 9.18 -0.54 -2.60
N GLU A 51 7.96 -1.10 -2.63
CA GLU A 51 6.80 -0.43 -2.08
C GLU A 51 7.13 -0.18 -0.61
N VAL A 52 7.29 1.10 -0.28
CA VAL A 52 7.66 1.45 1.09
C VAL A 52 6.41 1.30 1.92
N HIS A 53 6.41 0.29 2.79
CA HIS A 53 5.32 0.02 3.71
C HIS A 53 5.66 0.53 5.10
N PHE A 54 4.75 1.31 5.67
CA PHE A 54 4.81 1.78 7.04
C PHE A 54 3.66 1.17 7.82
N ASN A 55 3.95 0.56 8.97
CA ASN A 55 2.91 0.25 9.94
C ASN A 55 2.76 1.44 10.89
N VAL A 56 1.55 1.98 10.97
CA VAL A 56 1.24 3.17 11.76
C VAL A 56 0.19 2.80 12.79
N THR A 57 0.55 2.90 14.06
CA THR A 57 -0.39 2.75 15.18
C THR A 57 -0.94 4.12 15.58
N THR A 58 -2.20 4.17 16.00
CA THR A 58 -2.88 5.38 16.44
C THR A 58 -3.84 5.10 17.59
N THR A 59 -4.21 6.14 18.32
CA THR A 59 -5.26 6.07 19.36
C THR A 59 -6.61 6.54 18.82
N LYS A 60 -7.71 6.14 19.45
CA LYS A 60 -9.07 6.63 19.19
C LYS A 60 -9.13 8.15 19.15
N GLN A 61 -8.45 8.83 20.07
CA GLN A 61 -8.46 10.29 20.16
C GLN A 61 -7.78 10.94 18.94
N GLN A 62 -6.64 10.41 18.52
CA GLN A 62 -5.92 10.90 17.35
C GLN A 62 -6.72 10.64 16.08
N LEU A 63 -7.25 9.42 15.92
CA LEU A 63 -8.07 9.07 14.76
C LEU A 63 -9.37 9.89 14.68
N ASN A 64 -10.05 10.11 15.80
CA ASN A 64 -11.21 11.01 15.89
C ASN A 64 -10.89 12.42 15.38
N SER A 65 -9.70 12.93 15.72
CA SER A 65 -9.25 14.25 15.29
C SER A 65 -8.99 14.28 13.78
N LEU A 66 -8.33 13.25 13.24
CA LEU A 66 -8.08 13.10 11.80
C LEU A 66 -9.38 13.01 11.00
N ILE A 67 -10.33 12.19 11.44
CA ILE A 67 -11.64 12.05 10.79
C ILE A 67 -12.38 13.37 10.80
N ARG A 68 -12.44 14.07 11.93
CA ARG A 68 -13.09 15.38 12.04
C ARG A 68 -12.49 16.39 11.06
N GLN A 69 -11.17 16.42 10.94
CA GLN A 69 -10.47 17.31 10.02
C GLN A 69 -10.81 16.98 8.56
N TYR A 70 -10.79 15.70 8.19
CA TYR A 70 -11.14 15.23 6.84
C TYR A 70 -12.59 15.59 6.49
N LEU A 71 -13.55 15.28 7.36
CA LEU A 71 -14.96 15.60 7.12
C LEU A 71 -15.22 17.11 7.05
N THR A 72 -14.54 17.91 7.86
CA THR A 72 -14.71 19.37 7.84
C THR A 72 -14.14 20.00 6.56
N LYS A 73 -13.04 19.45 6.03
CA LYS A 73 -12.45 19.92 4.77
C LYS A 73 -13.35 19.63 3.57
N ASN A 74 -13.92 18.42 3.51
CA ASN A 74 -14.78 17.99 2.40
C ASN A 74 -16.23 18.53 2.47
N ARG A 75 -16.70 18.94 3.65
CA ARG A 75 -18.06 19.50 3.83
C ARG A 75 -18.38 20.71 2.96
N LYS A 76 -17.40 21.49 2.49
CA LYS A 76 -17.67 22.65 1.63
C LYS A 76 -18.30 22.28 0.30
N GLU A 77 -18.15 21.03 -0.13
CA GLU A 77 -18.67 20.51 -1.40
C GLU A 77 -20.02 19.77 -1.23
N GLU A 78 -20.41 19.41 0.00
CA GLU A 78 -21.57 18.56 0.28
C GLU A 78 -22.72 19.30 1.00
N LYS A 79 -23.97 18.98 0.64
CA LYS A 79 -25.19 19.57 1.26
C LYS A 79 -25.59 18.93 2.60
N ILE A 80 -24.74 18.13 3.24
CA ILE A 80 -25.06 17.36 4.44
C ILE A 80 -24.11 17.73 5.58
N SER A 81 -24.67 17.96 6.77
CA SER A 81 -23.88 18.08 8.00
C SER A 81 -23.92 16.75 8.75
N TYR A 82 -22.74 16.14 8.91
CA TYR A 82 -22.54 14.92 9.68
C TYR A 82 -21.21 14.94 10.43
N ALA A 83 -21.15 14.16 11.51
CA ALA A 83 -20.00 13.92 12.34
C ALA A 83 -19.89 12.43 12.64
N VAL A 84 -18.66 11.94 12.75
CA VAL A 84 -18.34 10.56 13.13
C VAL A 84 -17.48 10.63 14.38
N VAL A 85 -17.77 9.78 15.36
CA VAL A 85 -17.06 9.68 16.64
C VAL A 85 -16.83 8.21 16.95
N LEU A 86 -15.57 7.88 17.26
CA LEU A 86 -15.13 6.56 17.69
C LEU A 86 -15.06 6.58 19.21
N ALA A 87 -15.89 5.76 19.86
CA ALA A 87 -15.90 5.54 21.30
C ALA A 87 -15.72 4.04 21.56
N ASP A 88 -16.70 3.37 22.16
CA ASP A 88 -16.75 1.89 22.23
C ASP A 88 -17.27 1.31 20.91
N ASP A 89 -18.12 2.07 20.22
CA ASP A 89 -18.57 1.81 18.86
C ASP A 89 -18.28 3.02 17.95
N ILE A 90 -18.54 2.87 16.66
CA ILE A 90 -18.52 4.00 15.74
C ILE A 90 -19.90 4.63 15.72
N THR A 91 -20.01 5.85 16.24
CA THR A 91 -21.25 6.62 16.23
C THR A 91 -21.19 7.72 15.16
N MET A 92 -22.18 7.73 14.28
CA MET A 92 -22.40 8.79 13.29
C MET A 92 -23.64 9.62 13.66
N VAL A 93 -23.46 10.93 13.71
CA VAL A 93 -24.54 11.90 13.92
C VAL A 93 -24.68 12.73 12.66
N GLY A 94 -25.89 12.81 12.10
CA GLY A 94 -26.18 13.59 10.90
C GLY A 94 -27.54 14.26 10.95
N THR A 95 -27.82 15.10 9.96
CA THR A 95 -29.16 15.64 9.74
C THR A 95 -29.60 15.31 8.32
N ILE A 96 -30.77 14.66 8.19
CA ILE A 96 -31.36 14.33 6.89
C ILE A 96 -32.68 15.08 6.70
N THR A 97 -33.11 15.22 5.45
CA THR A 97 -34.43 15.76 5.14
C THR A 97 -35.37 14.59 4.92
N ALA A 98 -36.39 14.45 5.76
CA ALA A 98 -37.46 13.46 5.63
C ALA A 98 -38.81 14.18 5.74
N PHE A 99 -39.73 13.89 4.82
CA PHE A 99 -41.06 14.52 4.78
C PHE A 99 -41.00 16.07 4.78
N GLY A 100 -40.04 16.66 4.08
CA GLY A 100 -39.84 18.11 4.00
C GLY A 100 -39.30 18.76 5.28
N LYS A 101 -38.95 17.98 6.32
CA LYS A 101 -38.38 18.48 7.58
C LYS A 101 -36.97 17.96 7.78
N LYS A 102 -36.12 18.78 8.41
CA LYS A 102 -34.79 18.35 8.87
C LYS A 102 -34.94 17.55 10.16
N VAL A 103 -34.43 16.32 10.17
CA VAL A 103 -34.51 15.40 11.31
C VAL A 103 -33.11 14.90 11.65
N SER A 104 -32.82 14.78 12.94
CA SER A 104 -31.55 14.23 13.41
C SER A 104 -31.49 12.72 13.15
N LEU A 105 -30.37 12.27 12.61
CA LEU A 105 -30.05 10.87 12.37
C LEU A 105 -28.88 10.48 13.28
N LEU A 106 -29.04 9.39 14.02
CA LEU A 106 -28.00 8.77 14.82
C LEU A 106 -27.84 7.32 14.35
N MET A 107 -26.62 6.93 14.01
CA MET A 107 -26.29 5.56 13.63
C MET A 107 -25.11 5.06 14.47
N SER A 108 -25.21 3.83 14.94
CA SER A 108 -24.12 3.14 15.65
C SER A 108 -23.68 1.96 14.80
N PHE A 109 -22.37 1.78 14.66
CA PHE A 109 -21.75 0.74 13.86
C PHE A 109 -20.70 -0.04 14.63
N GLU A 110 -20.63 -1.34 14.33
CA GLU A 110 -19.54 -2.22 14.74
C GLU A 110 -18.53 -2.36 13.59
N PRO A 111 -17.27 -1.94 13.76
CA PRO A 111 -16.26 -2.10 12.73
C PRO A 111 -15.70 -3.54 12.71
N LYS A 112 -15.47 -4.06 11.51
CA LYS A 112 -14.74 -5.31 11.28
C LYS A 112 -13.73 -5.13 10.17
N VAL A 113 -12.48 -5.48 10.44
CA VAL A 113 -11.40 -5.48 9.44
C VAL A 113 -11.54 -6.71 8.56
N LYS A 114 -11.47 -6.52 7.25
CA LYS A 114 -11.40 -7.62 6.28
C LYS A 114 -9.97 -8.00 5.96
N GLN A 115 -9.79 -9.20 5.41
CA GLN A 115 -8.48 -9.72 4.99
C GLN A 115 -7.76 -8.83 3.97
N ASN A 116 -8.48 -8.05 3.18
CA ASN A 116 -7.89 -7.11 2.21
C ASN A 116 -7.50 -5.75 2.83
N GLY A 117 -7.73 -5.57 4.13
CA GLY A 117 -7.47 -4.33 4.86
C GLY A 117 -8.59 -3.30 4.80
N ASP A 118 -9.72 -3.61 4.15
CA ASP A 118 -10.89 -2.71 4.15
C ASP A 118 -11.76 -2.90 5.40
N LEU A 119 -12.62 -1.93 5.69
CA LEU A 119 -13.51 -1.97 6.85
C LEU A 119 -14.95 -2.29 6.44
N VAL A 120 -15.58 -3.19 7.18
CA VAL A 120 -17.03 -3.40 7.15
C VAL A 120 -17.61 -2.83 8.43
N LEU A 121 -18.55 -1.92 8.29
CA LEU A 121 -19.27 -1.29 9.39
C LEU A 121 -20.66 -1.93 9.47
N GLU A 122 -20.86 -2.85 10.40
CA GLU A 122 -22.16 -3.48 10.64
C GLU A 122 -23.05 -2.54 11.45
N VAL A 123 -24.29 -2.35 11.02
CA VAL A 123 -25.22 -1.46 11.73
C VAL A 123 -25.71 -2.12 13.01
N LYS A 124 -25.40 -1.50 14.16
CA LYS A 124 -25.97 -1.88 15.46
C LYS A 124 -27.34 -1.26 15.69
N ALA A 125 -27.47 0.04 15.41
CA ALA A 125 -28.70 0.77 15.65
C ALA A 125 -28.82 2.00 14.75
N ILE A 126 -30.05 2.30 14.33
CA ILE A 126 -30.40 3.54 13.63
C ILE A 126 -31.56 4.23 14.33
N ARG A 127 -31.41 5.52 14.60
CA ARG A 127 -32.44 6.37 15.20
C ARG A 127 -32.64 7.62 14.36
N LEU A 128 -33.90 7.91 14.06
CA LEU A 128 -34.31 9.14 13.40
C LEU A 128 -35.16 9.94 14.38
N GLY A 129 -34.58 11.00 14.94
CA GLY A 129 -35.14 11.70 16.10
C GLY A 129 -35.32 10.75 17.29
N LYS A 130 -36.57 10.54 17.71
CA LYS A 130 -36.91 9.63 18.83
C LYS A 130 -37.28 8.21 18.36
N LEU A 131 -37.41 7.99 17.05
CA LEU A 131 -37.89 6.73 16.49
C LEU A 131 -36.72 5.80 16.18
N ARG A 132 -36.85 4.53 16.55
CA ARG A 132 -35.98 3.44 16.05
C ARG A 132 -36.55 2.96 14.72
N LEU A 133 -35.73 2.92 13.68
CA LEU A 133 -36.17 2.56 12.33
C LEU A 133 -35.52 1.26 11.86
N PRO A 134 -36.13 0.54 10.91
CA PRO A 134 -35.50 -0.60 10.26
C PRO A 134 -34.26 -0.18 9.49
N ASP A 135 -33.15 -0.86 9.76
CA ASP A 135 -31.81 -0.52 9.24
C ASP A 135 -31.80 -0.42 7.71
N ARG A 136 -32.41 -1.41 7.04
CA ARG A 136 -32.46 -1.53 5.58
C ARG A 136 -33.11 -0.33 4.91
N THR A 137 -34.22 0.17 5.47
CA THR A 137 -34.98 1.28 4.87
C THR A 137 -34.18 2.57 4.90
N VAL A 138 -33.51 2.84 6.02
CA VAL A 138 -32.69 4.05 6.17
C VAL A 138 -31.45 3.98 5.29
N LEU A 139 -30.75 2.84 5.27
CA LEU A 139 -29.60 2.65 4.40
C LEU A 139 -29.95 2.80 2.92
N LYS A 140 -31.10 2.26 2.49
CA LYS A 140 -31.60 2.42 1.12
C LYS A 140 -31.89 3.89 0.80
N TYR A 141 -32.57 4.59 1.71
CA TYR A 141 -32.85 6.01 1.52
C TYR A 141 -31.56 6.82 1.37
N ILE A 142 -30.55 6.56 2.22
CA ILE A 142 -29.26 7.25 2.15
C ILE A 142 -28.57 6.99 0.82
N LYS A 143 -28.55 5.73 0.38
CA LYS A 143 -27.96 5.31 -0.90
C LYS A 143 -28.60 6.02 -2.10
N ASP A 144 -29.92 6.17 -2.10
CA ASP A 144 -30.65 6.65 -3.28
C ASP A 144 -30.72 8.19 -3.35
N HIS A 145 -30.58 8.91 -2.23
CA HIS A 145 -30.85 10.36 -2.17
C HIS A 145 -29.63 11.23 -1.85
N TYR A 146 -28.50 10.63 -1.47
CA TYR A 146 -27.30 11.38 -1.09
C TYR A 146 -26.10 10.95 -1.90
N ASN A 147 -25.22 11.92 -2.17
CA ASN A 147 -23.98 11.67 -2.88
C ASN A 147 -22.98 11.02 -1.93
N ILE A 148 -22.73 9.73 -2.10
CA ILE A 148 -21.81 8.96 -1.29
C ILE A 148 -20.48 8.88 -2.05
N PRO A 149 -19.34 9.11 -1.40
CA PRO A 149 -18.06 9.02 -2.07
C PRO A 149 -17.77 7.58 -2.51
N ASN A 150 -16.98 7.42 -3.58
CA ASN A 150 -16.67 6.13 -4.20
C ASN A 150 -16.01 5.10 -3.25
N TRP A 151 -15.36 5.56 -2.20
CA TRP A 151 -14.73 4.72 -1.17
C TRP A 151 -15.72 4.20 -0.13
N VAL A 152 -17.00 4.58 -0.19
CA VAL A 152 -18.08 4.05 0.67
C VAL A 152 -19.14 3.35 -0.17
N ILE A 153 -19.45 2.11 0.20
CA ILE A 153 -20.50 1.31 -0.44
C ILE A 153 -21.53 0.92 0.61
N VAL A 154 -22.73 1.50 0.50
CA VAL A 154 -23.86 1.18 1.38
C VAL A 154 -24.55 -0.09 0.89
N GLN A 155 -24.69 -1.08 1.78
CA GLN A 155 -25.30 -2.39 1.50
C GLN A 155 -26.56 -2.59 2.37
N PRO A 156 -27.74 -2.07 1.94
CA PRO A 156 -28.96 -2.15 2.73
C PRO A 156 -29.38 -3.58 3.07
N ASP A 157 -29.18 -4.52 2.15
CA ASP A 157 -29.60 -5.92 2.33
C ASP A 157 -28.70 -6.68 3.32
N LYS A 158 -27.44 -6.25 3.47
CA LYS A 158 -26.49 -6.80 4.45
C LYS A 158 -26.47 -6.02 5.76
N LYS A 159 -27.26 -4.94 5.86
CA LYS A 159 -27.25 -4.01 7.00
C LYS A 159 -25.84 -3.53 7.36
N ALA A 160 -25.04 -3.27 6.34
CA ALA A 160 -23.64 -2.94 6.49
C ALA A 160 -23.23 -1.81 5.55
N VAL A 161 -22.18 -1.11 5.92
CA VAL A 161 -21.50 -0.13 5.09
C VAL A 161 -20.07 -0.60 4.89
N TYR A 162 -19.68 -0.79 3.64
CA TYR A 162 -18.31 -1.15 3.29
C TYR A 162 -17.50 0.11 3.03
N VAL A 163 -16.33 0.19 3.62
CA VAL A 163 -15.39 1.31 3.49
C VAL A 163 -14.11 0.79 2.87
N SER A 164 -13.90 1.17 1.61
CA SER A 164 -12.70 0.87 0.84
C SER A 164 -11.58 1.83 1.23
N LEU A 165 -10.68 1.41 2.11
CA LEU A 165 -9.57 2.26 2.55
C LEU A 165 -8.58 2.54 1.43
N ASN A 166 -8.39 1.56 0.54
CA ASN A 166 -7.52 1.72 -0.63
C ASN A 166 -8.05 2.73 -1.65
N SER A 167 -9.36 3.02 -1.66
CA SER A 167 -9.97 4.00 -2.56
C SER A 167 -10.06 5.41 -1.96
N LEU A 168 -9.60 5.61 -0.73
CA LEU A 168 -9.55 6.94 -0.12
C LEU A 168 -8.58 7.83 -0.89
N GLN A 169 -9.11 8.92 -1.44
CA GLN A 169 -8.29 9.93 -2.11
C GLN A 169 -7.57 10.81 -1.08
N LEU A 170 -6.50 10.29 -0.48
CA LEU A 170 -5.64 11.04 0.45
C LEU A 170 -4.69 11.94 -0.34
N LYS A 171 -3.82 11.31 -1.12
CA LYS A 171 -2.91 11.88 -2.13
C LYS A 171 -2.61 10.79 -3.14
N ASN A 172 -2.20 11.17 -4.34
CA ASN A 172 -1.71 10.23 -5.35
C ASN A 172 -0.64 9.34 -4.69
N ASN A 173 -0.65 8.04 -5.03
CA ASN A 173 0.38 7.07 -4.65
C ASN A 173 0.34 6.51 -3.22
N ILE A 174 -0.62 6.90 -2.37
CA ILE A 174 -0.78 6.32 -1.02
C ILE A 174 -1.89 5.28 -1.01
N GLN A 175 -1.55 4.05 -0.61
CA GLN A 175 -2.48 2.97 -0.33
C GLN A 175 -2.62 2.79 1.18
N LEU A 176 -3.85 2.64 1.67
CA LEU A 176 -4.14 2.45 3.09
C LEU A 176 -4.87 1.12 3.32
N LYS A 177 -4.43 0.36 4.31
CA LYS A 177 -5.04 -0.89 4.76
C LYS A 177 -5.13 -0.88 6.28
N ALA A 178 -6.27 -1.26 6.85
CA ALA A 178 -6.39 -1.50 8.28
C ALA A 178 -5.82 -2.88 8.61
N SER A 179 -4.97 -2.92 9.64
CA SER A 179 -4.39 -4.17 10.16
C SER A 179 -5.17 -4.60 11.40
N THR A 180 -5.20 -3.73 12.42
CA THR A 180 -6.04 -3.90 13.62
C THR A 180 -6.98 -2.70 13.77
N PHE A 181 -8.21 -2.97 14.19
CA PHE A 181 -9.19 -1.92 14.50
C PHE A 181 -10.04 -2.32 15.72
N ASN A 182 -9.42 -2.31 16.89
CA ASN A 182 -10.07 -2.60 18.17
C ASN A 182 -10.35 -1.29 18.92
N LEU A 183 -11.63 -0.90 18.97
CA LEU A 183 -12.04 0.30 19.68
C LEU A 183 -12.09 0.11 21.20
N GLU A 184 -12.35 -1.09 21.71
CA GLU A 184 -12.43 -1.33 23.15
C GLU A 184 -11.05 -1.22 23.79
N GLU A 185 -10.02 -1.80 23.15
CA GLU A 185 -8.63 -1.82 23.62
C GLU A 185 -7.80 -0.60 23.21
N ASP A 186 -8.38 0.34 22.44
CA ASP A 186 -7.66 1.49 21.87
C ASP A 186 -6.48 1.08 20.96
N ASP A 187 -6.57 -0.10 20.35
CA ASP A 187 -5.55 -0.64 19.44
C ASP A 187 -6.03 -0.52 17.99
N ILE A 188 -5.51 0.51 17.31
CA ILE A 188 -5.83 0.79 15.91
C ILE A 188 -4.53 0.94 15.14
N SER A 189 -4.35 0.10 14.11
CA SER A 189 -3.15 0.08 13.29
C SER A 189 -3.49 0.00 11.80
N PHE A 190 -2.68 0.70 11.00
CA PHE A 190 -2.82 0.76 9.55
C PHE A 190 -1.50 0.49 8.86
N ASP A 191 -1.55 -0.27 7.78
CA ASP A 191 -0.46 -0.42 6.84
C ASP A 191 -0.62 0.61 5.73
N VAL A 192 0.40 1.46 5.57
CA VAL A 192 0.46 2.52 4.57
C VAL A 192 1.51 2.14 3.56
N GLY A 193 1.10 1.88 2.32
CA GLY A 193 2.00 1.63 1.19
C GLY A 193 2.16 2.87 0.33
N ILE A 194 3.38 3.19 -0.07
CA ILE A 194 3.66 4.22 -1.08
C ILE A 194 4.10 3.53 -2.36
N THR A 195 3.28 3.62 -3.40
CA THR A 195 3.64 3.13 -4.74
C THR A 195 4.36 4.26 -5.47
N PRO A 196 5.50 4.04 -6.15
CA PRO A 196 6.21 5.09 -6.91
C PRO A 196 5.37 5.77 -8.00
#